data_AF-A0A960KML0-F1
#
_entry.id   AF-A0A960KML0-F1
#
_cell.length_a   1.000
_cell.length_b   1.000
_cell.length_c   1.000
_cell.angle_alpha   90.00
_cell.angle_beta   90.00
_cell.angle_gamma   90.00
#
_symmetry.space_group_name_H-M   'P 1'
#
loop_
_entity.id
_entity.type
_entity.pdbx_description
1 polymer ?
#
loop_
_entity_poly.entity_id
_entity_poly.type
_entity_poly.pdbx_seq_one_letter_code
_entity_poly.pdbx_strand_id
1 'polypeptide(L)'
;MTDRLALSFYRRDAQTVAKQLLGQRLVRLIDGERISGLIVEVEAYLGVQDRAAHTYNGRRTARNASMWKVGGHAYVYFTYGM
;
A
#
# COMPACT_ATOMS: atom_id res chain seq x y z
N MET A 1 12.70 12.50 16.19
CA MET A 1 11.58 12.53 15.23
C MET A 1 11.72 11.31 14.34
N THR A 2 10.65 10.54 14.09
CA THR A 2 10.72 9.44 13.12
C THR A 2 10.47 10.03 11.74
N ASP A 3 11.48 9.98 10.87
CA ASP A 3 11.39 10.53 9.53
C ASP A 3 10.39 9.76 8.67
N ARG A 4 9.72 10.48 7.77
CA ARG A 4 8.87 9.87 6.76
C ARG A 4 9.73 8.95 5.90
N LEU A 5 9.25 7.73 5.67
CA LEU A 5 9.92 6.79 4.76
C LEU A 5 10.08 7.41 3.37
N ALA A 6 11.30 7.31 2.83
CA ALA A 6 11.63 7.81 1.50
C ALA A 6 10.89 7.02 0.41
N LEU A 7 10.69 7.62 -0.76
CA LEU A 7 10.07 6.94 -1.91
C LEU A 7 10.81 5.65 -2.30
N SER A 8 12.13 5.60 -2.15
CA SER A 8 12.95 4.41 -2.40
C SER A 8 12.53 3.20 -1.55
N PHE A 9 11.99 3.42 -0.34
CA PHE A 9 11.46 2.35 0.50
C PHE A 9 10.32 1.60 -0.20
N TYR A 10 9.44 2.31 -0.90
CA TYR A 10 8.26 1.73 -1.56
C TYR A 10 8.54 1.19 -2.96
N ARG A 11 9.66 1.59 -3.59
CA ARG A 11 10.04 1.20 -4.96
C ARG A 11 10.82 -0.11 -5.00
N ARG A 12 10.30 -1.12 -4.32
CA ARG A 12 10.88 -2.47 -4.21
C ARG A 12 9.78 -3.49 -4.41
N ASP A 13 10.12 -4.77 -4.44
CA ASP A 13 9.12 -5.84 -4.58
C ASP A 13 8.14 -5.85 -3.39
N ALA A 14 6.91 -6.31 -3.66
CA ALA A 14 5.81 -6.25 -2.70
C ALA A 14 6.09 -7.03 -1.41
N GLN A 15 6.80 -8.16 -1.49
CA GLN A 15 7.09 -9.00 -0.32
C GLN A 15 8.10 -8.34 0.61
N THR A 16 9.16 -7.74 0.06
CA THR A 16 10.14 -6.96 0.82
C THR A 16 9.48 -5.78 1.50
N VAL A 17 8.68 -5.00 0.76
CA VAL A 17 7.97 -3.84 1.31
C VAL A 17 7.00 -4.27 2.40
N ALA A 18 6.18 -5.30 2.18
CA ALA A 18 5.23 -5.79 3.17
C ALA A 18 5.93 -6.18 4.47
N LYS A 19 6.96 -7.05 4.41
CA LYS A 19 7.70 -7.48 5.62
C LYS A 19 8.31 -6.30 6.38
N GLN A 20 8.87 -5.32 5.67
CA GLN A 20 9.51 -4.16 6.28
C GLN A 20 8.55 -3.05 6.70
N LEU A 21 7.28 -3.14 6.33
CA LEU A 21 6.24 -2.26 6.86
C LEU A 21 5.84 -2.65 8.29
N LEU A 22 6.05 -3.91 8.70
CA LEU A 22 5.78 -4.34 10.07
C LEU A 22 6.64 -3.54 11.06
N GLY A 23 6.00 -3.00 12.09
CA GLY A 23 6.63 -2.12 13.08
C GLY A 23 6.75 -0.66 12.65
N GLN A 24 6.50 -0.34 11.38
CA GLN A 24 6.44 1.05 10.92
C GLN A 24 5.16 1.74 11.39
N ARG A 25 5.19 3.07 11.46
CA ARG A 25 4.06 3.87 11.93
C ARG A 25 3.32 4.50 10.74
N LEU A 26 2.03 4.21 10.61
CA LEU A 26 1.14 4.98 9.74
C LEU A 26 0.69 6.23 10.50
N VAL A 27 0.92 7.40 9.91
CA VAL A 27 0.59 8.69 10.51
C VAL A 27 -0.41 9.40 9.63
N ARG A 28 -1.48 9.93 10.23
CA ARG A 28 -2.43 10.81 9.57
C ARG A 28 -2.51 12.13 10.33
N LEU A 29 -2.41 13.22 9.57
CA LEU A 29 -2.76 14.56 10.05
C LEU A 29 -4.19 14.84 9.59
N ILE A 30 -5.06 15.17 10.53
CA ILE A 30 -6.47 15.48 10.26
C ILE A 30 -6.93 16.51 11.28
N ASP A 31 -7.56 17.59 10.81
CA ASP A 31 -8.09 18.67 11.65
C ASP A 31 -7.09 19.26 12.67
N GLY A 32 -5.82 19.33 12.29
CA GLY A 32 -4.73 19.81 13.16
C GLY A 32 -4.21 18.77 14.16
N GLU A 33 -4.84 17.61 14.26
CA GLU A 33 -4.42 16.51 15.11
C GLU A 33 -3.53 15.50 14.38
N ARG A 34 -2.57 14.93 15.13
CA ARG A 34 -1.70 13.86 14.66
C ARG A 34 -2.13 12.54 15.27
N ILE A 35 -2.82 11.72 14.47
CA ILE A 35 -3.15 10.35 14.83
C ILE A 35 -2.16 9.37 14.19
N SER A 36 -1.87 8.28 14.88
CA SER A 36 -0.95 7.26 14.37
C SER A 36 -1.20 5.87 14.93
N GLY A 37 -0.84 4.86 14.16
CA GLY A 37 -0.87 3.46 14.56
C GLY A 37 0.36 2.71 14.08
N LEU A 38 0.74 1.64 14.79
CA LEU A 38 1.76 0.72 14.32
C LEU A 38 1.14 -0.26 13.32
N ILE A 39 1.85 -0.51 12.23
CA ILE A 39 1.51 -1.57 11.28
C ILE A 39 1.96 -2.88 11.91
N VAL A 40 1.00 -3.71 12.31
CA VAL A 40 1.26 -5.02 12.94
C VAL A 40 0.94 -6.19 12.02
N GLU A 41 0.22 -5.93 10.93
CA GLU A 41 -0.20 -6.93 9.95
C GLU A 41 -0.21 -6.31 8.55
N VAL A 42 0.13 -7.11 7.55
CA VAL A 42 0.26 -6.74 6.14
C VAL A 42 0.01 -7.94 5.24
N GLU A 43 -0.51 -7.69 4.04
CA GLU A 43 -0.61 -8.68 2.96
C GLU A 43 0.14 -8.17 1.72
N ALA A 44 0.75 -9.08 0.97
CA ALA A 44 1.42 -8.78 -0.30
C ALA A 44 0.66 -9.46 -1.46
N TYR A 45 0.17 -8.65 -2.38
CA TYR A 45 -0.46 -9.11 -3.62
C TYR A 45 0.55 -9.02 -4.78
N LEU A 46 0.88 -10.15 -5.42
CA LEU A 46 2.07 -10.29 -6.29
C LEU A 46 1.82 -9.91 -7.76
N GLY A 47 0.80 -9.09 -8.02
CA GLY A 47 0.54 -8.57 -9.34
C GLY A 47 -0.13 -9.57 -10.28
N VAL A 48 0.33 -9.62 -11.54
CA VAL A 48 -0.38 -10.30 -12.64
C VAL A 48 -0.48 -11.82 -12.48
N GLN A 49 0.43 -12.43 -11.72
CA GLN A 49 0.45 -13.88 -11.47
C GLN A 49 -0.42 -14.29 -10.28
N ASP A 50 -0.77 -13.33 -9.42
CA ASP A 50 -1.49 -13.60 -8.18
C ASP A 50 -3.00 -13.58 -8.43
N ARG A 51 -3.64 -14.74 -8.28
CA ARG A 51 -5.09 -14.92 -8.49
C ARG A 51 -5.95 -14.11 -7.53
N ALA A 52 -5.42 -13.73 -6.37
CA ALA A 52 -6.11 -12.90 -5.39
C ALA A 52 -5.97 -11.39 -5.68
N ALA A 53 -5.02 -10.99 -6.52
CA ALA A 53 -4.78 -9.58 -6.81
C ALA A 53 -5.84 -9.00 -7.75
N HIS A 54 -6.22 -7.74 -7.53
CA HIS A 54 -7.04 -6.98 -8.47
C HIS A 54 -6.37 -6.75 -9.85
N THR A 55 -5.07 -7.00 -9.95
CA THR A 55 -4.26 -6.92 -11.17
C THR A 55 -4.05 -8.28 -11.83
N TYR A 56 -4.63 -9.35 -11.29
CA TYR A 56 -4.53 -10.71 -11.83
C TYR A 56 -4.82 -10.74 -13.33
N ASN A 57 -4.06 -11.55 -14.06
CA ASN A 57 -4.19 -11.71 -15.52
C ASN A 57 -4.08 -10.38 -16.29
N GLY A 58 -3.26 -9.45 -15.78
CA GLY A 58 -3.03 -8.16 -16.45
C GLY A 58 -4.20 -7.18 -16.36
N ARG A 59 -5.20 -7.43 -15.52
CA ARG A 59 -6.42 -6.61 -15.46
C ARG A 59 -6.09 -5.15 -15.09
N ARG A 60 -6.33 -4.22 -16.02
CA ARG A 60 -6.19 -2.77 -15.86
C ARG A 60 -7.57 -2.12 -15.98
N THR A 61 -7.99 -1.41 -14.94
CA THR A 61 -9.24 -0.65 -14.91
C THR A 61 -8.99 0.74 -14.34
N ALA A 62 -9.92 1.68 -14.54
CA ALA A 62 -9.85 3.00 -13.91
C ALA A 62 -9.72 2.89 -12.38
N ARG A 63 -10.39 1.92 -11.77
CA ARG A 63 -10.34 1.65 -10.33
C ARG A 63 -8.93 1.31 -9.85
N ASN A 64 -8.27 0.32 -10.47
CA ASN A 64 -6.97 -0.18 -9.99
C ASN A 64 -5.77 0.55 -10.61
N ALA A 65 -5.99 1.69 -11.28
CA ALA A 65 -4.96 2.40 -12.03
C ALA A 65 -3.72 2.77 -11.19
N SER A 66 -3.87 3.05 -9.89
CA SER A 66 -2.73 3.34 -9.01
C SER A 66 -1.85 2.12 -8.71
N MET A 67 -2.37 0.89 -8.77
CA MET A 67 -1.58 -0.33 -8.62
C MET A 67 -0.60 -0.56 -9.78
N TRP A 68 -0.77 0.17 -10.89
CA TRP A 68 0.09 0.10 -12.08
C TRP A 68 1.12 1.23 -12.17
N LYS A 69 1.15 2.11 -11.16
CA LYS A 69 2.17 3.15 -11.02
C LYS A 69 3.41 2.58 -10.31
N VAL A 70 4.47 3.36 -10.31
CA VAL A 70 5.66 3.07 -9.49
C VAL A 70 5.27 2.97 -8.00
N GLY A 71 6.03 2.23 -7.18
CA GLY A 71 5.76 2.11 -5.75
C GLY A 71 5.69 3.46 -5.02
N GLY A 72 4.78 3.56 -4.04
CA GLY A 72 4.56 4.78 -3.23
C GLY A 72 3.20 5.48 -3.48
N HIS A 73 2.38 4.96 -4.38
CA HIS A 73 1.00 5.43 -4.57
C HIS A 73 0.02 4.59 -3.75
N ALA A 74 -0.92 5.25 -3.07
CA ALA A 74 -2.01 4.55 -2.39
C ALA A 74 -3.05 4.05 -3.40
N TYR A 75 -3.52 2.82 -3.17
CA TYR A 75 -4.72 2.28 -3.80
C TYR A 75 -5.76 2.02 -2.71
N VAL A 76 -6.76 2.89 -2.66
CA VAL A 76 -7.88 2.82 -1.70
C VAL A 76 -9.15 2.61 -2.52
N TYR A 77 -9.99 1.66 -2.13
CA TYR A 77 -11.19 1.30 -2.85
C TYR A 77 -12.28 0.86 -1.87
N PHE A 78 -13.55 1.04 -2.26
CA PHE A 78 -14.69 0.50 -1.51
C PHE A 78 -14.79 -1.01 -1.66
N THR A 79 -14.99 -1.71 -0.55
CA THR A 79 -15.25 -3.15 -0.53
C THR A 79 -16.67 -3.38 -0.02
N TYR A 80 -17.43 -4.27 -0.65
CA TYR A 80 -18.85 -4.49 -0.32
C TYR A 80 -19.74 -3.22 -0.40
N GLY A 81 -19.33 -2.19 -1.15
CA GLY A 81 -20.12 -0.99 -1.40
C GLY A 81 -20.09 0.07 -0.28
N MET A 82 -19.24 -0.10 0.74
CA MET A 82 -19.02 0.83 1.85
C MET A 82 -17.54 0.99 2.16
#